data_AF-A0A2G6FPC0-F1
#
_entry.id   AF-A0A2G6FPC0-F1
#
_cell.length_a   1.000
_cell.length_b   1.000
_cell.length_c   1.000
_cell.angle_alpha   90.00
_cell.angle_beta   90.00
_cell.angle_gamma   90.00
#
_symmetry.space_group_name_H-M   'P 1'
#
loop_
_entity.id
_entity.type
_entity.pdbx_description
1 polymer ?
#
loop_
_entity_poly.entity_id
_entity_poly.type
_entity_poly.pdbx_seq_one_letter_code
_entity_poly.pdbx_strand_id
1 'polypeptide(L)'
;MMAHRPNYLLPLTYNTENWDSSLYRNTNGEQQLDLDKTEVQFQLSIKMPLAIDIFGSEVDAYAGYTMRSFWQAYNSGDSAPFRETNHQPELWLQRHSDLSFGALKNVANGLGIVHQS
;
A
#
# COMPACT_ATOMS: atom_id res chain seq x y z
N MET A 1 -6.40 -2.28 15.96
CA MET A 1 -5.81 -2.21 14.60
C MET A 1 -5.22 -3.57 14.27
N MET A 2 -5.31 -3.99 13.01
CA MET A 2 -4.85 -5.30 12.53
C MET A 2 -4.05 -5.13 11.23
N ALA A 3 -3.21 -6.10 10.90
CA ALA A 3 -2.61 -6.16 9.57
C ALA A 3 -3.70 -6.34 8.50
N HIS A 4 -3.55 -5.67 7.35
CA HIS A 4 -4.50 -5.75 6.24
C HIS A 4 -3.89 -6.46 5.02
N ARG A 5 -2.90 -5.84 4.39
CA ARG A 5 -2.03 -6.44 3.36
C ARG A 5 -0.67 -6.79 3.97
N PRO A 6 0.24 -7.46 3.22
CA PRO A 6 1.58 -7.75 3.72
C PRO A 6 2.29 -6.48 4.20
N ASN A 7 2.89 -6.55 5.38
CA ASN A 7 3.77 -5.52 5.90
C ASN A 7 5.20 -6.01 5.72
N TYR A 8 6.05 -5.24 5.05
CA TYR A 8 7.41 -5.66 4.75
C TYR A 8 8.36 -4.48 4.60
N LEU A 9 9.65 -4.76 4.78
CA LEU A 9 10.77 -3.89 4.47
C LEU A 9 11.78 -4.72 3.67
N LEU A 10 12.13 -4.23 2.49
CA LEU A 10 13.19 -4.75 1.63
C LEU A 10 14.32 -3.71 1.65
N PRO A 11 15.38 -3.92 2.46
CA PRO A 11 16.47 -2.98 2.55
C PRO A 11 17.22 -2.81 1.23
N LEU A 12 17.26 -3.85 0.40
CA LEU A 12 17.97 -3.85 -0.86
C LEU A 12 17.07 -4.35 -1.99
N THR A 13 16.80 -3.49 -2.95
CA THR A 13 16.15 -3.84 -4.22
C THR A 13 16.92 -3.21 -5.36
N TYR A 14 16.95 -3.87 -6.53
CA TYR A 14 17.67 -3.41 -7.71
C TYR A 14 16.74 -3.38 -8.92
N ASN A 15 16.59 -2.20 -9.52
CA ASN A 15 15.79 -1.96 -10.71
C ASN A 15 16.67 -2.14 -11.97
N THR A 16 16.25 -3.01 -12.89
CA THR A 16 17.00 -3.28 -14.12
C THR A 16 16.81 -2.20 -15.18
N GLU A 17 15.65 -1.53 -15.15
CA GLU A 17 15.29 -0.44 -16.05
C GLU A 17 15.55 0.92 -15.38
N ASN A 18 15.92 1.92 -16.19
CA ASN A 18 16.12 3.27 -15.70
C ASN A 18 14.75 3.93 -15.53
N TRP A 19 14.55 4.61 -14.40
CA TRP A 19 13.35 5.42 -14.19
C TRP A 19 13.44 6.73 -14.98
N ASP A 20 12.33 7.12 -15.62
CA ASP A 20 12.26 8.42 -16.28
C ASP A 20 12.13 9.53 -15.21
N SER A 21 13.25 10.19 -14.93
CA SER A 21 13.30 11.29 -13.97
C SER A 21 12.57 12.55 -14.45
N SER A 22 12.17 12.65 -15.73
CA SER A 22 11.40 13.79 -16.25
C SER A 22 9.98 13.86 -15.70
N LEU A 23 9.45 12.73 -15.19
CA LEU A 23 8.16 12.67 -14.51
C LEU A 23 8.22 13.22 -13.08
N TYR A 24 9.42 13.38 -12.53
CA TYR A 24 9.65 13.79 -11.14
C TYR A 24 10.21 15.22 -11.11
N ARG A 25 9.33 16.19 -10.82
CA ARG A 25 9.75 17.58 -10.63
C ARG A 25 10.23 17.76 -9.19
N ASN A 26 11.52 18.05 -9.01
CA ASN A 26 12.07 18.44 -7.70
C ASN A 26 11.29 19.63 -7.13
N THR A 27 11.08 19.67 -5.81
CA THR A 27 10.57 20.83 -5.05
C THR A 27 11.30 22.14 -5.36
N ASN A 28 12.52 22.07 -5.88
CA ASN A 28 13.38 23.21 -6.22
C ASN A 28 13.32 23.61 -7.72
N GLY A 29 12.45 23.00 -8.52
CA GLY A 29 12.09 23.49 -9.86
C GLY A 29 13.11 23.33 -10.99
N GLU A 30 14.38 22.99 -10.72
CA GLU A 30 15.45 23.14 -11.73
C GLU A 30 16.34 21.90 -11.99
N GLN A 31 16.27 20.82 -11.20
CA GLN A 31 17.10 19.63 -11.42
C GLN A 31 16.28 18.36 -11.60
N GLN A 32 16.52 17.70 -12.72
CA GLN A 32 16.14 16.32 -12.99
C GLN A 32 16.93 15.43 -12.03
N LEU A 33 16.23 14.68 -11.17
CA LEU A 33 16.86 13.76 -10.21
C LEU A 33 17.62 12.66 -10.98
N ASP A 34 18.83 12.32 -10.56
CA ASP A 34 19.57 11.17 -11.08
C ASP A 34 19.25 9.97 -10.19
N LEU A 35 18.22 9.21 -10.58
CA LEU A 35 17.70 8.11 -9.76
C LEU A 35 18.62 6.89 -9.85
N ASP A 36 19.04 6.39 -8.69
CA ASP A 36 19.79 5.17 -8.55
C ASP A 36 18.92 3.94 -8.81
N LYS A 37 19.56 2.89 -9.32
CA LYS A 37 18.94 1.57 -9.51
C LYS A 37 18.69 0.84 -8.20
N THR A 38 19.39 1.20 -7.15
CA THR A 38 19.29 0.55 -5.84
C THR A 38 18.44 1.37 -4.90
N GLU A 39 17.38 0.78 -4.35
CA GLU A 39 16.47 1.47 -3.44
C GLU A 39 15.96 0.56 -2.31
N VAL A 40 15.51 1.19 -1.23
CA VAL A 40 14.76 0.54 -0.15
C VAL A 40 13.27 0.56 -0.54
N GLN A 41 12.59 -0.58 -0.40
CA GLN A 41 11.14 -0.66 -0.61
C GLN A 41 10.45 -1.14 0.65
N PHE A 42 9.33 -0.52 1.01
CA PHE A 42 8.53 -0.99 2.12
C PHE A 42 7.04 -0.79 1.89
N GLN A 43 6.25 -1.63 2.56
CA GLN A 43 4.80 -1.48 2.62
C GLN A 43 4.35 -1.55 4.07
N LEU A 44 3.56 -0.55 4.46
CA LEU A 44 2.81 -0.53 5.71
C LEU A 44 1.33 -0.65 5.37
N SER A 45 0.64 -1.63 5.93
CA SER A 45 -0.76 -1.89 5.65
C SER A 45 -1.52 -2.30 6.89
N ILE A 46 -2.44 -1.44 7.31
CA ILE A 46 -3.26 -1.64 8.50
C ILE A 46 -4.74 -1.55 8.14
N LYS A 47 -5.56 -2.25 8.93
CA LYS A 47 -7.01 -2.08 8.96
C LYS A 47 -7.52 -1.90 10.37
N MET A 48 -8.66 -1.24 10.48
CA MET A 48 -9.39 -1.06 11.73
C MET A 48 -10.89 -1.20 11.49
N PRO A 49 -11.63 -1.83 12.41
CA PRO A 49 -13.08 -1.82 12.35
C PRO A 49 -13.57 -0.39 12.62
N LEU A 50 -14.54 0.07 11.83
CA LEU A 50 -15.26 1.32 12.04
C LEU A 50 -16.58 1.07 12.78
N ALA A 51 -17.27 0.01 12.40
CA ALA A 51 -18.49 -0.47 13.04
C ALA A 51 -18.53 -2.00 12.90
N ILE A 52 -18.96 -2.67 13.97
CA ILE A 52 -19.14 -4.12 14.03
C ILE A 52 -20.63 -4.38 14.16
N ASP A 53 -21.10 -5.47 13.55
CA ASP A 53 -22.50 -5.90 13.60
C ASP A 53 -23.49 -4.78 13.23
N ILE A 54 -23.26 -4.14 12.08
CA ILE A 54 -24.02 -2.97 11.64
C ILE A 54 -25.50 -3.33 11.59
N PHE A 55 -26.32 -2.59 12.36
CA PHE A 55 -27.76 -2.82 12.51
C PHE A 55 -28.15 -4.22 13.01
N GLY A 56 -27.28 -4.88 13.80
CA GLY A 56 -27.53 -6.24 14.29
C GLY A 56 -27.44 -7.32 13.22
N SER A 57 -26.77 -7.01 12.10
CA SER A 57 -26.45 -7.99 11.04
C SER A 57 -25.06 -8.59 11.24
N GLU A 58 -24.68 -9.58 10.42
CA GLU A 58 -23.33 -10.17 10.40
C GLU A 58 -22.36 -9.36 9.51
N VAL A 59 -22.57 -8.05 9.38
CA VAL A 59 -21.81 -7.17 8.48
C VAL A 59 -21.03 -6.14 9.29
N ASP A 60 -19.73 -6.11 9.06
CA ASP A 60 -18.80 -5.16 9.65
C ASP A 60 -18.39 -4.10 8.61
N ALA A 61 -18.13 -2.86 9.06
CA ALA A 61 -17.43 -1.86 8.27
C ALA A 61 -15.98 -1.73 8.73
N TYR A 62 -15.07 -1.64 7.78
CA TYR A 62 -13.65 -1.44 8.01
C TYR A 62 -13.11 -0.24 7.25
N ALA A 63 -12.09 0.38 7.83
CA ALA A 63 -11.17 1.26 7.14
C ALA A 63 -9.80 0.60 7.04
N GLY A 64 -9.17 0.74 5.89
CA GLY A 64 -7.84 0.27 5.60
C GLY A 64 -6.97 1.40 5.09
N TYR A 65 -5.68 1.31 5.39
CA TYR A 65 -4.69 2.19 4.80
C TYR A 65 -3.46 1.38 4.45
N THR A 66 -3.12 1.37 3.18
CA THR A 66 -1.88 0.78 2.65
C THR A 66 -1.02 1.90 2.08
N MET A 67 0.23 1.96 2.51
CA MET A 67 1.25 2.85 1.96
C MET A 67 2.40 2.02 1.44
N ARG A 68 2.81 2.26 0.19
CA ARG A 68 3.99 1.64 -0.41
C ARG A 68 4.95 2.72 -0.87
N SER A 69 6.18 2.67 -0.36
CA SER A 69 7.20 3.69 -0.62
C SER A 69 8.44 3.09 -1.25
N PHE A 70 9.06 3.87 -2.14
CA PHE A 70 10.30 3.57 -2.83
C PHE A 70 11.31 4.66 -2.49
N TRP A 71 12.28 4.31 -1.67
CA TRP A 71 13.21 5.26 -1.08
C TRP A 71 14.61 5.08 -1.63
N GLN A 72 15.15 6.14 -2.22
CA GLN A 72 16.51 6.20 -2.77
C GLN A 72 17.55 6.35 -1.63
N ALA A 73 17.48 5.47 -0.62
CA ALA A 73 18.28 5.55 0.61
C ALA A 73 19.80 5.59 0.37
N TYR A 74 20.25 5.06 -0.77
CA TYR A 74 21.65 4.96 -1.17
C TYR A 74 22.11 6.12 -2.07
N ASN A 75 21.17 6.94 -2.58
CA ASN A 75 21.49 8.07 -3.43
C ASN A 75 21.84 9.29 -2.59
N SER A 76 23.06 9.31 -2.04
CA SER A 76 23.54 10.46 -1.29
C SER A 76 23.78 11.71 -2.16
N GLY A 77 23.92 11.54 -3.48
CA GLY A 77 24.09 12.65 -4.44
C GLY A 77 22.88 13.57 -4.49
N ASP A 78 21.68 12.99 -4.45
CA ASP A 78 20.40 13.72 -4.46
C ASP A 78 19.74 13.81 -3.07
N SER A 79 20.51 13.63 -1.99
CA SER A 79 20.02 13.70 -0.60
C SER A 79 18.99 12.62 -0.23
N ALA A 80 19.13 11.42 -0.78
CA ALA A 80 18.33 10.23 -0.50
C ALA A 80 16.81 10.45 -0.57
N PRO A 81 16.27 10.90 -1.71
CA PRO A 81 14.86 11.27 -1.82
C PRO A 81 13.95 10.03 -1.81
N PHE A 82 12.71 10.21 -1.39
CA PHE A 82 11.66 9.24 -1.74
C PHE A 82 11.32 9.44 -3.21
N ARG A 83 11.53 8.41 -4.03
CA ARG A 83 11.19 8.45 -5.46
C ARG A 83 9.68 8.47 -5.64
N GLU A 84 8.97 7.64 -4.87
CA GLU A 84 7.53 7.50 -4.97
C GLU A 84 6.93 7.02 -3.65
N THR A 85 5.72 7.49 -3.33
CA THR A 85 4.90 6.91 -2.25
C THR A 85 3.46 6.82 -2.70
N ASN A 86 2.97 5.59 -2.82
CA ASN A 86 1.59 5.31 -3.18
C ASN A 86 0.75 5.20 -1.91
N HIS A 87 -0.33 5.97 -1.83
CA HIS A 87 -1.29 5.95 -0.75
C HIS A 87 -2.59 5.27 -1.21
N GLN A 88 -2.98 4.21 -0.51
CA GLN A 88 -4.17 3.42 -0.80
C GLN A 88 -5.11 3.34 0.41
N PRO A 89 -5.92 4.39 0.67
CA PRO A 89 -7.02 4.28 1.62
C PRO A 89 -8.15 3.41 1.05
N GLU A 90 -8.74 2.59 1.92
CA GLU A 90 -9.80 1.63 1.61
C GLU A 90 -10.93 1.74 2.63
N LEU A 91 -12.18 1.64 2.17
CA LEU A 91 -13.37 1.52 3.01
C LEU A 91 -14.24 0.40 2.47
N TRP A 92 -14.62 -0.56 3.31
CA TRP A 92 -15.43 -1.68 2.85
C TRP A 92 -16.37 -2.21 3.93
N LEU A 93 -17.43 -2.88 3.47
CA LEU A 93 -18.29 -3.74 4.24
C LEU A 93 -17.83 -5.18 4.07
N GLN A 94 -17.84 -5.97 5.15
CA GLN A 94 -17.42 -7.36 5.15
C GLN A 94 -18.42 -8.20 5.93
N ARG A 95 -18.83 -9.33 5.34
CA ARG A 95 -19.61 -10.37 6.00
C ARG A 95 -18.80 -11.65 6.07
N HIS A 96 -18.71 -12.23 7.26
CA HIS A 96 -18.14 -13.56 7.45
C HIS A 96 -19.10 -14.64 6.95
N SER A 97 -18.56 -15.71 6.38
CA SER A 97 -19.35 -16.78 5.75
C SER A 97 -18.81 -18.14 6.16
N ASP A 98 -19.72 -19.10 6.30
CA ASP A 98 -19.41 -20.51 6.54
C ASP A 98 -19.79 -21.38 5.33
N LEU A 99 -20.08 -20.75 4.19
CA LEU A 99 -20.38 -21.47 2.96
C LEU A 99 -19.17 -22.30 2.52
N SER A 100 -19.41 -23.58 2.27
CA SER A 100 -18.40 -24.50 1.75
C SER A 100 -18.90 -25.21 0.49
N PHE A 101 -17.99 -25.45 -0.44
CA PHE A 101 -18.23 -26.18 -1.68
C PHE A 101 -17.12 -27.22 -1.86
N GLY A 102 -17.38 -28.46 -1.44
CA GLY A 102 -16.35 -29.50 -1.36
C GLY A 102 -15.24 -29.08 -0.41
N ALA A 103 -14.00 -29.02 -0.91
CA ALA A 103 -12.83 -28.59 -0.13
C ALA A 103 -12.65 -27.06 -0.03
N LEU A 104 -13.45 -26.27 -0.75
CA LEU A 104 -13.35 -24.81 -0.75
C LEU A 104 -14.23 -24.21 0.34
N LYS A 105 -13.66 -23.36 1.21
CA LYS A 105 -14.40 -22.57 2.20
C LYS A 105 -14.40 -21.09 1.81
N ASN A 106 -15.59 -20.50 1.66
CA ASN A 106 -15.77 -19.06 1.53
C ASN A 106 -15.76 -18.45 2.94
N VAL A 107 -14.67 -17.79 3.32
CA VAL A 107 -14.46 -17.30 4.70
C VAL A 107 -15.10 -15.93 4.94
N ALA A 108 -15.10 -15.08 3.91
CA ALA A 108 -15.69 -13.75 3.98
C ALA A 108 -16.03 -13.25 2.57
N ASN A 109 -17.03 -12.37 2.50
CA ASN A 109 -17.38 -11.61 1.31
C ASN A 109 -17.33 -10.13 1.68
N GLY A 110 -16.76 -9.30 0.80
CA GLY A 110 -16.64 -7.88 1.05
C GLY A 110 -16.92 -7.05 -0.18
N LEU A 111 -17.45 -5.85 0.03
CA LEU A 111 -17.70 -4.85 -1.00
C LEU A 111 -17.24 -3.49 -0.47
N GLY A 112 -16.47 -2.76 -1.27
CA GLY A 112 -15.91 -1.49 -0.82
C GLY A 112 -15.37 -0.63 -1.94
N ILE A 113 -14.76 0.48 -1.53
CA ILE A 113 -14.08 1.45 -2.39
C ILE A 113 -12.60 1.50 -2.01
N VAL A 114 -11.78 1.70 -3.04
CA VAL A 114 -10.34 1.94 -2.91
C VAL A 114 -10.01 3.20 -3.68
N HIS A 115 -9.24 4.09 -3.08
CA HIS A 115 -8.59 5.17 -3.79
C HIS A 115 -7.09 4.88 -3.80
N GLN A 116 -6.42 5.14 -4.91
CA GLN A 116 -4.96 5.04 -5.03
C GLN A 116 -4.45 6.31 -5.69
N SER A 117 -3.47 6.93 -5.03
CA SER A 117 -2.73 8.09 -5.51
C SER A 117 -1.24 7.91 -5.29
#